data_AF-A0A532E5A0-F1
#
_entry.id   AF-A0A532E5A0-F1
#
_cell.length_a   1.000
_cell.length_b   1.000
_cell.length_c   1.000
_cell.angle_alpha   90.00
_cell.angle_beta   90.00
_cell.angle_gamma   90.00
#
_symmetry.space_group_name_H-M   'P 1'
#
loop_
_entity.id
_entity.type
_entity.pdbx_description
1 polymer ?
#
loop_
_entity_poly.entity_id
_entity_poly.type
_entity_poly.pdbx_seq_one_letter_code
_entity_poly.pdbx_strand_id
1 'polypeptide(L)'
;MRVGQGIGLGLAALLFTACTSVGNLGLVTKPTADAANLLKSGKTFQDLGPVEGSTCRHFILAIIPFGDSAFSTAVDEALTQKGGDALLNVTVSSSLYGFIPIYNVYSFTCTTVKGVAIKFQ
;
A
#
# COMPACT_ATOMS: atom_id res chain seq x y z
N MET A 1 5.07 -30.64 36.06
CA MET A 1 4.37 -30.52 34.76
C MET A 1 4.56 -29.09 34.23
N ARG A 2 5.19 -28.98 33.04
CA ARG A 2 5.17 -27.91 32.03
C ARG A 2 4.77 -26.47 32.45
N VAL A 3 5.71 -25.68 33.01
CA VAL A 3 5.58 -24.20 33.08
C VAL A 3 6.61 -23.49 32.18
N GLY A 4 7.72 -24.15 31.83
CA GLY A 4 8.78 -23.55 30.99
C GLY A 4 8.57 -23.61 29.46
N GLN A 5 7.58 -24.36 28.97
CA GLN A 5 7.38 -24.58 27.52
C GLN A 5 6.48 -23.51 26.86
N GLY A 6 5.74 -22.73 27.65
CA GLY A 6 4.84 -21.68 27.15
C GLY A 6 5.51 -20.31 26.96
N ILE A 7 6.49 -19.99 27.80
CA ILE A 7 7.17 -18.67 27.79
C ILE A 7 8.11 -18.54 26.58
N GLY A 8 8.81 -19.62 26.21
CA GLY A 8 9.66 -19.65 25.01
C GLY A 8 8.86 -19.50 23.71
N LEU A 9 7.63 -20.02 23.66
CA LEU A 9 6.75 -19.93 22.49
C LEU A 9 6.13 -18.54 22.35
N GLY A 10 5.77 -17.89 23.47
CA GLY A 10 5.27 -16.52 23.49
C GLY A 10 6.32 -15.48 23.09
N LEU A 11 7.57 -15.65 23.52
CA LEU A 11 8.67 -14.74 23.17
C LEU A 11 9.09 -14.87 21.70
N ALA A 12 9.01 -16.08 21.13
CA ALA A 12 9.27 -16.31 19.70
C ALA A 12 8.17 -15.71 18.79
N ALA A 13 6.91 -15.69 19.26
CA ALA A 13 5.79 -15.09 18.51
C ALA A 13 5.89 -13.55 18.40
N LEU A 14 6.52 -12.89 19.38
CA LEU A 14 6.73 -11.43 19.37
C LEU A 14 7.79 -10.97 18.35
N LEU A 15 8.61 -11.88 17.81
CA LEU A 15 9.64 -11.55 16.83
C LEU A 15 9.11 -11.40 15.39
N PHE A 16 7.83 -11.71 15.15
CA PHE A 16 7.18 -11.61 13.85
C PHE A 16 5.97 -10.66 13.83
N THR A 17 6.01 -9.58 14.61
CA THR A 17 4.97 -8.55 14.54
C THR A 17 5.15 -7.72 13.27
N ALA A 18 4.52 -8.16 12.17
CA ALA A 18 4.30 -7.29 11.02
C ALA A 18 3.20 -6.29 11.39
N CYS A 19 3.50 -5.00 11.39
CA CYS A 19 2.49 -3.97 11.51
C CYS A 19 1.91 -3.71 10.12
N THR A 20 0.61 -3.91 9.99
CA THR A 20 -0.14 -3.50 8.80
C THR A 20 -1.13 -2.40 9.19
N SER A 21 -1.26 -1.40 8.33
CA SER A 21 -2.27 -0.36 8.42
C SER A 21 -3.10 -0.41 7.14
N VAL A 22 -4.43 -0.45 7.29
CA VAL A 22 -5.36 -0.49 6.17
C VAL A 22 -6.31 0.70 6.22
N GLY A 23 -6.62 1.27 5.06
CA GLY A 23 -7.54 2.39 4.92
C GLY A 23 -8.33 2.30 3.62
N ASN A 24 -9.55 2.85 3.62
CA ASN A 24 -10.42 2.86 2.45
C ASN A 24 -10.68 4.29 1.98
N LEU A 25 -10.66 4.51 0.66
CA LEU A 25 -10.92 5.79 0.01
C LEU A 25 -12.00 5.59 -1.06
N GLY A 26 -12.90 6.56 -1.22
CA GLY A 26 -14.00 6.46 -2.18
C GLY A 26 -13.53 6.62 -3.64
N LEU A 27 -12.85 7.73 -3.92
CA LEU A 27 -12.33 8.09 -5.25
C LEU A 27 -10.88 8.57 -5.09
N VAL A 28 -9.99 8.05 -5.92
CA VAL A 28 -8.60 8.48 -6.02
C VAL A 28 -8.30 8.81 -7.47
N THR A 29 -8.00 10.07 -7.75
CA THR A 29 -7.62 10.51 -9.11
C THR A 29 -6.10 10.59 -9.23
N LYS A 30 -5.59 10.62 -10.46
CA LYS A 30 -4.17 10.91 -10.68
C LYS A 30 -3.78 12.23 -9.99
N PRO A 31 -2.57 12.34 -9.41
CA PRO A 31 -2.13 13.56 -8.73
C PRO A 31 -2.19 14.83 -9.61
N THR A 32 -2.10 14.66 -10.94
CA THR A 32 -2.15 15.76 -11.91
C THR A 32 -3.57 16.16 -12.32
N ALA A 33 -4.61 15.48 -11.83
CA ALA A 33 -6.00 15.75 -12.21
C ALA A 33 -6.64 16.80 -11.29
N ASP A 34 -7.49 17.67 -11.86
CA ASP A 34 -8.32 18.59 -11.09
C ASP A 34 -9.54 17.86 -10.50
N ALA A 35 -9.33 17.23 -9.35
CA ALA A 35 -10.36 16.45 -8.66
C ALA A 35 -11.62 17.28 -8.34
N ALA A 36 -11.47 18.57 -8.03
CA ALA A 36 -12.60 19.43 -7.70
C ALA A 36 -13.51 19.66 -8.91
N ASN A 37 -12.93 19.85 -10.09
CA ASN A 37 -13.69 20.03 -11.32
C ASN A 37 -14.32 18.70 -11.82
N LEU A 38 -13.61 17.57 -11.64
CA LEU A 38 -14.16 16.24 -11.94
C LEU A 38 -15.41 15.92 -11.11
N LEU A 39 -15.39 16.23 -9.81
CA LEU A 39 -16.54 16.03 -8.93
C LEU A 39 -17.72 16.95 -9.28
N LYS A 40 -17.44 18.21 -9.66
CA LYS A 40 -18.49 19.18 -10.01
C LYS A 40 -19.14 18.93 -11.37
N SER A 41 -18.37 18.42 -12.33
CA SER A 41 -18.83 18.22 -13.71
C SER A 41 -19.75 17.01 -13.89
N GLY A 42 -19.78 16.08 -12.92
CA GLY A 42 -20.62 14.88 -13.02
C GLY A 42 -20.26 14.03 -14.24
N LYS A 43 -18.99 14.01 -14.65
CA LYS A 43 -18.52 13.28 -15.82
C LYS A 43 -18.91 11.81 -15.76
N THR A 44 -19.43 11.30 -16.88
CA THR A 44 -19.63 9.87 -17.05
C THR A 44 -18.26 9.18 -17.07
N PHE A 45 -18.23 7.95 -16.58
CA PHE A 45 -17.02 7.15 -16.55
C PHE A 45 -17.28 5.76 -17.12
N GLN A 46 -16.23 5.16 -17.65
CA GLN A 46 -16.20 3.77 -18.05
C GLN A 46 -15.43 2.97 -17.01
N ASP A 47 -16.02 1.90 -16.49
CA ASP A 47 -15.32 0.93 -15.67
C ASP A 47 -14.35 0.10 -16.52
N LEU A 48 -13.08 0.09 -16.12
CA LEU A 48 -12.01 -0.69 -16.75
C LEU A 48 -11.70 -1.98 -15.97
N GLY A 49 -12.36 -2.17 -14.82
CA GLY A 49 -12.24 -3.35 -13.97
C GLY A 49 -11.26 -3.18 -12.80
N PRO A 50 -11.08 -4.23 -11.99
CA PRO A 50 -10.22 -4.20 -10.81
C PRO A 50 -8.73 -4.11 -11.18
N VAL A 51 -7.98 -3.34 -10.41
CA VAL A 51 -6.52 -3.18 -10.53
C VAL A 51 -5.86 -3.18 -9.16
N GLU A 52 -4.56 -3.50 -9.14
CA GLU A 52 -3.74 -3.53 -7.93
C GLU A 52 -2.33 -3.04 -8.25
N GLY A 53 -1.85 -2.01 -7.54
CA GLY A 53 -0.48 -1.50 -7.64
C GLY A 53 0.22 -1.55 -6.29
N SER A 54 1.54 -1.73 -6.27
CA SER A 54 2.29 -1.90 -5.03
C SER A 54 3.73 -1.43 -5.16
N THR A 55 4.13 -0.51 -4.29
CA THR A 55 5.49 0.03 -4.29
C THR A 55 6.13 -0.10 -2.91
N CYS A 56 7.42 -0.43 -2.87
CA CYS A 56 8.15 -0.70 -1.63
C CYS A 56 9.39 0.18 -1.48
N ARG A 57 9.55 0.75 -0.28
CA ARG A 57 10.76 1.42 0.17
C ARG A 57 11.54 0.50 1.09
N HIS A 58 12.79 0.28 0.74
CA HIS A 58 13.71 -0.61 1.42
C HIS A 58 14.74 0.18 2.21
N PHE A 59 15.26 -0.43 3.27
CA PHE A 59 16.27 0.14 4.14
C PHE A 59 17.33 -0.91 4.45
N ILE A 60 18.59 -0.59 4.21
CA ILE A 60 19.74 -1.37 4.71
C ILE A 60 20.25 -0.72 6.00
N LEU A 61 20.44 -1.53 7.03
CA LEU A 61 20.90 -1.09 8.36
C LEU A 61 20.05 0.05 8.95
N ALA A 62 18.78 0.16 8.54
CA ALA A 62 17.87 1.28 8.83
C ALA A 62 18.36 2.68 8.39
N ILE A 63 19.45 2.81 7.65
CA ILE A 63 20.08 4.11 7.32
C ILE A 63 20.02 4.42 5.83
N ILE A 64 20.11 3.41 4.97
CA ILE A 64 20.21 3.61 3.52
C ILE A 64 18.85 3.30 2.89
N PRO A 65 18.00 4.31 2.60
CA PRO A 65 16.74 4.12 1.91
C PRO A 65 16.94 3.96 0.39
N PHE A 66 16.18 3.06 -0.23
CA PHE A 66 16.05 2.95 -1.68
C PHE A 66 14.67 2.42 -2.07
N GLY A 67 14.27 2.65 -3.32
CA GLY A 67 12.89 2.42 -3.77
C GLY A 67 11.94 3.53 -3.34
N ASP A 68 10.64 3.29 -3.53
CA ASP A 68 9.57 4.24 -3.28
C ASP A 68 8.42 3.51 -2.57
N SER A 69 7.78 4.16 -1.62
CA SER A 69 6.57 3.65 -0.95
C SER A 69 5.44 4.69 -0.99
N ALA A 70 5.52 5.65 -1.90
CA ALA A 70 4.52 6.69 -2.05
C ALA A 70 3.21 6.09 -2.57
N PHE A 71 2.12 6.49 -1.93
CA PHE A 71 0.77 6.13 -2.34
C PHE A 71 0.49 6.50 -3.82
N SER A 72 0.94 7.67 -4.27
CA SER A 72 0.79 8.11 -5.66
C SER A 72 1.45 7.17 -6.66
N THR A 73 2.63 6.65 -6.34
CA THR A 73 3.37 5.73 -7.21
C THR A 73 2.63 4.40 -7.33
N ALA A 74 2.08 3.88 -6.24
CA ALA A 74 1.24 2.67 -6.25
C ALA A 74 -0.08 2.88 -7.00
N VAL A 75 -0.70 4.07 -6.91
CA VAL A 75 -1.89 4.43 -7.70
C VAL A 75 -1.57 4.48 -9.19
N ASP A 76 -0.47 5.13 -9.57
CA ASP A 76 -0.05 5.23 -10.97
C ASP A 76 0.30 3.85 -11.56
N GLU A 77 0.98 2.99 -10.79
CA GLU A 77 1.21 1.59 -11.16
C GLU A 77 -0.11 0.82 -11.37
N ALA A 78 -1.11 1.02 -10.50
CA ALA A 78 -2.42 0.39 -10.67
C ALA A 78 -3.14 0.89 -11.93
N LEU A 79 -3.14 2.20 -12.17
CA LEU A 79 -3.85 2.83 -13.28
C LEU A 79 -3.21 2.53 -14.65
N THR A 80 -1.88 2.41 -14.72
CA THR A 80 -1.16 2.12 -15.96
C THR A 80 -1.48 0.74 -16.53
N GLN A 81 -1.89 -0.22 -15.70
CA GLN A 81 -2.30 -1.56 -16.14
C GLN A 81 -3.49 -1.56 -17.11
N LYS A 82 -4.39 -0.59 -16.97
CA LYS A 82 -5.62 -0.47 -17.76
C LYS A 82 -5.77 0.86 -18.48
N GLY A 83 -4.85 1.81 -18.26
CA GLY A 83 -4.94 3.16 -18.83
C GLY A 83 -6.09 4.00 -18.25
N GLY A 84 -6.39 3.80 -16.96
CA GLY A 84 -7.41 4.53 -16.22
C GLY A 84 -6.96 5.92 -15.78
N ASP A 85 -7.92 6.74 -15.38
CA ASP A 85 -7.71 8.11 -14.90
C ASP A 85 -7.97 8.25 -13.39
N ALA A 86 -8.73 7.32 -12.81
CA ALA A 86 -9.02 7.27 -11.38
C ALA A 86 -9.34 5.85 -10.91
N LEU A 87 -9.31 5.66 -9.60
CA LEU A 87 -9.71 4.44 -8.91
C LEU A 87 -10.95 4.70 -8.04
N LEU A 88 -11.89 3.76 -8.07
CA LEU A 88 -13.05 3.70 -7.18
C LEU A 88 -12.91 2.60 -6.14
N ASN A 89 -13.56 2.78 -4.98
CA ASN A 89 -13.60 1.81 -3.88
C ASN A 89 -12.19 1.32 -3.52
N VAL A 90 -11.32 2.28 -3.24
CA VAL A 90 -9.90 2.03 -3.07
C VAL A 90 -9.63 1.51 -1.68
N THR A 91 -8.87 0.43 -1.59
CA THR A 91 -8.28 -0.07 -0.35
C THR A 91 -6.78 0.11 -0.43
N VAL A 92 -6.23 0.79 0.57
CA VAL A 92 -4.80 1.01 0.76
C VAL A 92 -4.34 0.15 1.91
N SER A 93 -3.25 -0.58 1.71
CA SER A 93 -2.58 -1.33 2.77
C SER A 93 -1.13 -0.90 2.81
N SER A 94 -0.65 -0.54 3.99
CA SER A 94 0.78 -0.32 4.23
C SER A 94 1.29 -1.35 5.21
N SER A 95 2.37 -2.01 4.86
CA SER A 95 2.97 -3.09 5.65
C SER A 95 4.44 -2.78 5.92
N LEU A 96 4.83 -2.86 7.19
CA LEU A 96 6.21 -2.73 7.62
C LEU A 96 6.77 -4.11 7.97
N TYR A 97 7.79 -4.53 7.22
CA TYR A 97 8.52 -5.75 7.46
C TYR A 97 9.93 -5.40 7.92
N GLY A 98 10.24 -5.74 9.17
CA GLY A 98 11.58 -5.61 9.74
C GLY A 98 12.13 -6.99 10.09
N PHE A 99 13.32 -7.33 9.60
CA PHE A 99 13.99 -8.56 9.99
C PHE A 99 14.88 -8.28 11.23
N ILE A 100 14.34 -8.61 12.41
CA ILE A 100 15.02 -8.69 13.72
C ILE A 100 15.45 -7.33 14.35
N PRO A 101 14.92 -6.97 15.54
CA PRO A 101 15.10 -5.64 16.15
C PRO A 101 16.55 -5.29 16.58
N ILE A 102 17.44 -6.27 16.74
CA ILE A 102 18.79 -6.01 17.30
C ILE A 102 19.77 -5.50 16.23
N TYR A 103 19.60 -5.86 14.95
CA TYR A 103 20.55 -5.48 13.90
C TYR A 103 19.94 -4.81 12.66
N ASN A 104 18.60 -4.83 12.48
CA ASN A 104 17.88 -4.12 11.41
C ASN A 104 18.61 -4.11 10.05
N VAL A 105 19.22 -5.25 9.69
CA VAL A 105 20.12 -5.33 8.52
C VAL A 105 19.35 -5.01 7.25
N TYR A 106 18.09 -5.41 7.22
CA TYR A 106 17.17 -5.12 6.15
C TYR A 106 15.74 -4.95 6.68
N SER A 107 15.11 -3.86 6.31
CA SER A 107 13.68 -3.63 6.52
C SER A 107 13.08 -3.01 5.27
N PHE A 108 11.77 -3.17 5.09
CA PHE A 108 11.07 -2.54 3.99
C PHE A 108 9.63 -2.21 4.36
N THR A 109 9.12 -1.16 3.75
CA THR A 109 7.74 -0.71 3.86
C THR A 109 7.13 -0.76 2.49
N CYS A 110 6.03 -1.49 2.33
CA CYS A 110 5.28 -1.52 1.08
C CYS A 110 3.95 -0.81 1.25
N THR A 111 3.53 -0.10 0.20
CA THR A 111 2.20 0.47 0.06
C THR A 111 1.53 -0.18 -1.14
N THR A 112 0.44 -0.90 -0.87
CA THR A 112 -0.38 -1.58 -1.87
C THR A 112 -1.73 -0.87 -1.99
N VAL A 113 -2.18 -0.65 -3.22
CA VAL A 113 -3.43 0.01 -3.55
C VAL A 113 -4.25 -0.92 -4.44
N LYS A 114 -5.50 -1.18 -4.03
CA LYS A 114 -6.46 -2.00 -4.77
C LYS A 114 -7.71 -1.17 -5.02
N GLY A 115 -8.35 -1.34 -6.17
CA GLY A 115 -9.61 -0.64 -6.49
C GLY A 115 -10.10 -0.98 -7.88
N VAL A 116 -11.14 -0.28 -8.33
CA VAL A 116 -11.65 -0.38 -9.71
C VAL A 116 -11.13 0.79 -10.52
N ALA A 117 -10.38 0.52 -11.59
CA ALA A 117 -9.93 1.57 -12.49
C ALA A 117 -11.10 2.06 -13.34
N ILE A 118 -11.19 3.39 -13.47
CA ILE A 118 -12.18 4.06 -14.33
C ILE A 118 -11.49 5.02 -15.29
N LYS A 119 -12.14 5.26 -16.43
CA LYS A 119 -11.74 6.28 -17.41
C LYS A 119 -12.85 7.31 -17.54
N PHE A 120 -12.51 8.60 -17.45
CA PHE A 120 -13.51 9.65 -17.64
C PHE A 120 -13.81 9.83 -19.14
N GLN A 121 -15.07 10.10 -19.47
CA GLN A 121 -15.52 10.47 -20.82
C GLN A 121 -15.65 11.99 -20.93
#